data_AF-A0AA41VSJ4-F1
#
_entry.id   AF-A0AA41VSJ4-F1
#
_cell.length_a   1.000
_cell.length_b   1.000
_cell.length_c   1.000
_cell.angle_alpha   90.00
_cell.angle_beta   90.00
_cell.angle_gamma   90.00
#
_symmetry.space_group_name_H-M   'P 1'
#
loop_
_entity.id
_entity.type
_entity.pdbx_description
1 polymer ?
#
loop_
_entity_poly.entity_id
_entity_poly.type
_entity_poly.pdbx_seq_one_letter_code
_entity_poly.pdbx_strand_id
1 'polypeptide(L)'
;MGQSRSLSCLIVTMLVVTLVMIMVNESCSAGRDFMARNSKETNIIDYADALTKSILFFEGQRSGKLPANQRMTWRKDSAINDGSLIG
;
A
#
# COMPACT_ATOMS: atom_id res chain seq x y z
N MET A 1 29.29 -27.10 5.10
CA MET A 1 28.10 -27.06 4.21
C MET A 1 26.99 -26.08 4.66
N GLY A 2 27.19 -25.23 5.69
CA GLY A 2 26.17 -24.28 6.18
C GLY A 2 26.26 -22.85 5.63
N GLN A 3 27.37 -22.46 5.00
CA GLN A 3 27.60 -21.09 4.55
C GLN A 3 26.88 -20.77 3.22
N SER A 4 26.79 -21.74 2.30
CA SER A 4 26.11 -21.58 1.00
C SER A 4 24.58 -21.39 1.16
N ARG A 5 23.97 -22.07 2.15
CA ARG A 5 22.54 -21.93 2.48
C ARG A 5 22.20 -20.58 3.11
N SER A 6 23.13 -20.01 3.89
CA SER A 6 22.99 -18.67 4.45
C SER A 6 23.12 -17.59 3.37
N LEU A 7 24.13 -17.72 2.50
CA LEU A 7 24.31 -16.83 1.35
C LEU A 7 23.11 -16.86 0.39
N SER A 8 22.54 -18.03 0.12
CA SER A 8 21.33 -18.13 -0.71
C SER A 8 20.11 -17.47 -0.05
N CYS A 9 19.97 -17.57 1.27
CA CYS A 9 18.88 -16.91 2.01
C CYS A 9 19.03 -15.38 1.98
N LEU A 10 20.26 -14.88 2.17
CA LEU A 10 20.55 -13.45 2.07
C LEU A 10 20.31 -12.92 0.65
N ILE A 11 20.71 -13.65 -0.39
CA ILE A 11 20.45 -13.25 -1.77
C ILE A 11 18.95 -13.24 -2.08
N VAL A 12 18.20 -14.26 -1.64
CA VAL A 12 16.74 -14.33 -1.86
C VAL A 12 16.02 -13.22 -1.09
N THR A 13 16.40 -12.96 0.17
CA THR A 13 15.81 -11.87 0.96
C THR A 13 16.16 -10.49 0.38
N MET A 14 17.39 -10.29 -0.09
CA MET A 14 17.78 -9.06 -0.79
C MET A 14 17.07 -8.90 -2.13
N LEU A 15 16.84 -9.97 -2.89
CA LEU A 15 16.06 -9.93 -4.14
C LEU A 15 14.59 -9.61 -3.85
N VAL A 16 13.99 -10.24 -2.84
CA VAL A 16 12.60 -9.97 -2.46
C VAL A 16 12.46 -8.53 -1.94
N VAL A 17 13.38 -8.06 -1.10
CA VAL A 17 13.36 -6.68 -0.58
C VAL A 17 13.57 -5.68 -1.72
N THR A 18 14.50 -5.92 -2.64
CA THR A 18 14.70 -5.03 -3.79
C THR A 18 13.52 -5.04 -4.75
N LEU A 19 12.91 -6.19 -5.04
CA LEU A 19 11.70 -6.29 -5.85
C LEU A 19 10.50 -5.58 -5.19
N VAL A 20 10.32 -5.73 -3.87
CA VAL A 20 9.29 -5.00 -3.11
C VAL A 20 9.56 -3.49 -3.15
N MET A 21 10.80 -3.06 -2.96
CA MET A 21 11.16 -1.64 -3.05
C MET A 21 11.01 -1.07 -4.46
N ILE A 22 11.25 -1.86 -5.52
CA ILE A 22 10.99 -1.48 -6.91
C ILE A 22 9.49 -1.33 -7.15
N MET A 23 8.67 -2.28 -6.70
CA MET A 23 7.19 -2.21 -6.81
C MET A 23 6.60 -1.03 -6.02
N VAL A 24 7.17 -0.71 -4.85
CA VAL A 24 6.79 0.46 -4.05
C VAL A 24 7.25 1.77 -4.71
N ASN A 25 8.45 1.80 -5.32
CA ASN A 25 8.96 2.96 -6.02
C ASN A 25 8.19 3.25 -7.34
N GLU A 26 7.73 2.20 -8.03
CA GLU A 26 6.91 2.32 -9.24
C GLU A 26 5.47 2.72 -8.91
N SER A 27 4.90 2.20 -7.81
CA SER A 27 3.62 2.68 -7.25
C SER A 27 3.70 4.14 -6.77
N CYS A 28 4.85 4.55 -6.22
CA CYS A 28 5.14 5.94 -5.85
C CYS A 28 5.28 6.83 -7.09
N SER A 29 5.84 6.32 -8.19
CA SER A 29 5.92 7.08 -9.46
C SER A 29 4.57 7.25 -10.13
N ALA A 30 3.70 6.24 -10.12
CA ALA A 30 2.32 6.38 -10.57
C ALA A 30 1.51 7.37 -9.71
N GLY A 31 1.78 7.44 -8.40
CA GLY A 31 1.26 8.48 -7.51
C GLY A 31 1.81 9.88 -7.80
N ARG A 32 3.09 9.98 -8.17
CA ARG A 32 3.73 11.24 -8.62
C ARG A 32 3.15 11.74 -9.94
N ASP A 33 2.82 10.88 -10.90
CA ASP A 33 2.23 11.29 -12.18
C ASP A 33 0.78 11.77 -12.05
N PHE A 34 0.04 11.27 -11.06
CA PHE A 34 -1.27 11.80 -10.67
C PHE A 34 -1.14 13.17 -10.00
N MET A 35 -0.18 13.34 -9.08
CA MET A 35 0.10 14.63 -8.43
C MET A 35 0.71 15.68 -9.39
N ALA A 36 1.54 15.26 -10.35
CA ALA A 36 2.20 16.14 -11.32
C ALA A 36 1.22 16.70 -12.38
N ARG A 37 0.07 16.05 -12.61
CA ARG A 37 -0.98 16.62 -13.46
C ARG A 37 -1.80 17.71 -12.78
N ASN A 38 -1.84 17.77 -11.44
CA ASN A 38 -2.56 18.80 -10.68
C ASN A 38 -1.71 20.06 -10.38
N SER A 39 -0.42 20.10 -10.73
CA SER A 39 0.48 21.21 -10.40
C SER A 39 0.36 22.45 -11.30
N LYS A 40 -0.67 22.52 -12.16
CA LYS A 40 -0.90 23.67 -13.06
C LYS A 40 -1.85 24.73 -12.51
N GLU A 41 -2.25 24.64 -11.25
CA GLU A 41 -3.05 25.69 -10.61
C GLU A 41 -2.24 26.31 -9.45
N THR A 42 -2.36 27.62 -9.33
CA THR A 42 -1.68 28.50 -8.36
C THR A 42 -1.48 27.86 -7.00
N ASN A 43 -0.38 28.22 -6.31
CA ASN A 43 0.10 27.82 -4.97
C ASN A 43 -0.95 27.98 -3.82
N ILE A 44 -2.14 27.42 -4.00
CA ILE A 44 -3.28 27.37 -3.12
C ILE A 44 -3.48 25.89 -2.85
N ILE A 45 -3.12 25.46 -1.65
CA ILE A 45 -3.28 24.07 -1.24
C ILE A 45 -4.78 23.81 -1.15
N ASP A 46 -5.29 22.92 -2.02
CA ASP A 46 -6.66 22.45 -1.93
C ASP A 46 -6.79 21.46 -0.76
N TYR A 47 -7.12 22.02 0.40
CA TYR A 47 -7.36 21.24 1.61
C TYR A 47 -8.54 20.28 1.48
N ALA A 48 -9.50 20.51 0.58
CA ALA A 48 -10.62 19.61 0.37
C ALA A 48 -10.15 18.32 -0.33
N ASP A 49 -9.29 18.44 -1.34
CA ASP A 49 -8.66 17.28 -1.98
C ASP A 49 -7.72 16.54 -1.02
N ALA A 50 -6.91 17.27 -0.26
CA ALA A 50 -6.03 16.68 0.76
C ALA A 50 -6.82 15.88 1.81
N LEU A 51 -7.89 16.47 2.36
CA LEU A 51 -8.77 15.82 3.32
C LEU A 51 -9.45 14.57 2.74
N THR A 52 -9.95 14.67 1.50
CA THR A 52 -10.61 13.55 0.82
C THR A 52 -9.64 12.38 0.66
N LYS A 53 -8.40 12.63 0.27
CA LYS A 53 -7.34 11.62 0.15
C LYS A 53 -6.95 11.03 1.51
N SER A 54 -6.89 11.85 2.56
CA SER A 54 -6.63 11.36 3.92
C SER A 54 -7.71 10.40 4.41
N ILE A 55 -9.00 10.70 4.16
CA ILE A 55 -10.10 9.80 4.49
C ILE A 55 -9.99 8.50 3.68
N LEU A 56 -9.69 8.60 2.39
CA LEU A 56 -9.50 7.45 1.50
C LEU A 56 -8.40 6.50 1.98
N PHE A 57 -7.30 7.05 2.51
CA PHE A 57 -6.21 6.27 3.09
C PHE A 57 -6.69 5.41 4.27
N PHE A 58 -7.47 5.98 5.20
CA PHE A 58 -8.00 5.24 6.33
C PHE A 58 -9.06 4.20 5.91
N GLU A 59 -9.91 4.51 4.93
CA GLU A 59 -10.85 3.53 4.36
C GLU A 59 -10.12 2.33 3.75
N GLY A 60 -8.97 2.57 3.12
CA GLY A 60 -8.10 1.54 2.60
C GLY A 60 -7.58 0.62 3.71
N GLN A 61 -7.22 1.15 4.87
CA GLN A 61 -6.63 0.38 5.98
C GLN A 61 -7.62 -0.47 6.79
N ARG A 62 -8.90 -0.53 6.40
CA ARG A 62 -9.90 -1.36 7.09
C ARG A 62 -9.53 -2.86 7.03
N SER A 63 -9.71 -3.51 8.17
CA SER A 63 -9.60 -4.96 8.36
C SER A 63 -10.99 -5.54 8.59
N GLY A 64 -11.16 -6.84 8.41
CA GLY A 64 -12.44 -7.53 8.51
C GLY A 64 -13.19 -7.60 7.17
N LYS A 65 -14.51 -7.81 7.28
CA LYS A 65 -15.41 -7.83 6.13
C LYS A 65 -15.64 -6.41 5.63
N LEU A 66 -15.33 -6.16 4.37
CA LEU A 66 -15.48 -4.84 3.77
C LEU A 66 -16.94 -4.61 3.36
N PRO A 67 -17.43 -3.36 3.46
CA PRO A 67 -18.77 -3.04 3.01
C PRO A 67 -18.85 -3.05 1.47
N ALA A 68 -19.98 -3.50 0.93
CA ALA A 68 -20.17 -3.67 -0.52
C ALA A 68 -20.08 -2.37 -1.33
N ASN A 69 -20.19 -1.21 -0.68
CA ASN A 69 -20.09 0.12 -1.28
C ASN A 69 -18.67 0.73 -1.19
N GLN A 70 -17.64 -0.08 -1.03
CA GLN A 70 -16.25 0.38 -0.96
C GLN A 70 -15.73 0.86 -2.33
N ARG A 71 -15.09 2.04 -2.32
CA ARG A 71 -14.52 2.68 -3.52
C ARG A 71 -13.19 2.06 -3.98
N MET A 72 -12.45 1.36 -3.10
CA MET A 72 -11.19 0.67 -3.43
C MET A 72 -11.46 -0.73 -3.98
N THR A 73 -11.43 -0.87 -5.30
CA THR A 73 -11.65 -2.15 -6.02
C THR A 73 -10.54 -3.19 -5.82
N TRP A 74 -9.36 -2.75 -5.40
CA TRP A 74 -8.20 -3.62 -5.16
C TRP A 74 -8.17 -4.22 -3.74
N ARG A 75 -9.04 -3.78 -2.84
CA ARG A 75 -9.17 -4.34 -1.47
C ARG A 75 -10.25 -5.42 -1.42
N LYS A 76 -10.02 -6.45 -0.60
CA LYS A 76 -10.95 -7.55 -0.33
C LYS A 76 -10.96 -7.90 1.16
N ASP A 77 -12.00 -8.64 1.58
CA ASP A 77 -12.17 -9.06 2.96
C ASP A 77 -10.90 -9.71 3.50
N SER A 78 -10.50 -9.29 4.70
CA SER A 78 -9.24 -9.70 5.34
C SER A 78 -9.49 -9.95 6.82
N ALA A 79 -8.70 -10.81 7.47
CA ALA A 79 -8.75 -11.03 8.93
C ALA A 79 -10.15 -11.36 9.52
N ILE A 80 -11.02 -12.05 8.76
CA ILE A 80 -12.39 -12.39 9.20
C ILE A 80 -12.39 -13.25 10.47
N ASN A 81 -11.37 -14.11 10.63
CA ASN A 81 -11.26 -15.06 11.74
C ASN A 81 -10.26 -14.60 12.81
N ASP A 82 -9.84 -13.34 12.80
CA ASP A 82 -8.92 -12.83 13.81
C ASP A 82 -9.60 -12.84 15.19
N GLY A 83 -8.91 -13.36 16.22
CA GLY A 83 -9.46 -13.60 17.56
C GLY A 83 -10.29 -14.88 17.77
N SER A 84 -10.53 -15.69 16.72
CA SER A 84 -11.32 -16.93 16.81
C SER A 84 -10.70 -18.01 17.72
N LEU A 85 -9.37 -18.02 17.86
CA LEU A 85 -8.63 -19.02 18.65
C LEU A 85 -8.51 -18.69 20.15
N ILE A 86 -9.05 -17.54 20.59
CA ILE A 86 -8.89 -17.06 21.98
C ILE A 86 -10.12 -17.33 22.87
N GLY A 87 -11.07 -18.14 22.38
CA GLY A 87 -12.28 -18.58 23.09
C GLY A 87 -12.22 -20.02 23.55
#